data_AF-A0A957YW08-F1
#
_entry.id   AF-A0A957YW08-F1
#
_cell.length_a   1.000
_cell.length_b   1.000
_cell.length_c   1.000
_cell.angle_alpha   90.00
_cell.angle_beta   90.00
_cell.angle_gamma   90.00
#
_symmetry.space_group_name_H-M   'P 1'
#
loop_
_entity.id
_entity.type
_entity.pdbx_description
1 polymer ?
#
loop_
_entity_poly.entity_id
_entity_poly.type
_entity_poly.pdbx_seq_one_letter_code
_entity_poly.pdbx_strand_id
1 'polypeptide(L)'
;TMMLSTYDRMGQRIAGTENDIHITRTASYALEEMRVPVLVVHGTEDPLANYAANAPQYMRRLPNAELLTVAGGEHVAIFTHRAFVRNGVTAFMEQHFSTVVTASNQRLVLK
;
A
#
# COMPACT_ATOMS: atom_id res chain seq x y z
N THR A 1 -7.25 9.48 18.56
CA THR A 1 -6.37 8.49 17.88
C THR A 1 -6.78 8.38 16.42
N MET A 2 -5.89 7.94 15.53
CA MET A 2 -6.17 7.80 14.07
C MET A 2 -7.45 6.99 13.79
N MET A 3 -7.73 5.96 14.59
CA MET A 3 -8.96 5.16 14.49
C MET A 3 -10.22 5.89 14.93
N LEU A 4 -10.13 6.95 15.74
CA LEU A 4 -11.30 7.74 16.14
C LEU A 4 -11.68 8.75 15.05
N SER A 5 -10.71 9.25 14.27
CA SER A 5 -11.00 10.22 13.21
C SER A 5 -11.71 9.61 12.01
N THR A 6 -11.70 8.28 11.86
CA THR A 6 -12.51 7.59 10.84
C THR A 6 -14.00 7.64 11.17
N TYR A 7 -14.36 7.82 12.45
CA TYR A 7 -15.75 8.02 12.89
C TYR A 7 -16.22 9.48 12.82
N ASP A 8 -15.29 10.43 12.65
CA ASP A 8 -15.61 11.85 12.61
C ASP A 8 -16.37 12.22 11.32
N ARG A 9 -17.57 12.79 11.50
CA ARG A 9 -18.47 13.22 10.42
C ARG A 9 -18.79 12.13 9.38
N MET A 10 -18.84 10.85 9.77
CA MET A 10 -19.09 9.73 8.84
C MET A 10 -20.30 9.94 7.92
N GLY A 11 -21.42 10.44 8.46
CA GLY A 11 -22.62 10.70 7.66
C GLY A 11 -22.38 11.67 6.50
N GLN A 12 -21.49 12.65 6.68
CA GLN A 12 -21.14 13.63 5.63
C GLN A 12 -20.22 13.03 4.56
N ARG A 13 -19.62 11.86 4.81
CA ARG A 13 -18.71 11.18 3.88
C ARG A 13 -19.40 10.17 2.98
N ILE A 14 -20.67 9.81 3.25
CA ILE A 14 -21.39 8.75 2.53
C ILE A 14 -21.39 9.01 1.02
N ALA A 15 -21.77 10.21 0.59
CA ALA A 15 -21.81 10.56 -0.83
C ALA A 15 -20.42 10.46 -1.50
N GLY A 16 -19.35 10.82 -0.77
CA GLY A 16 -17.98 10.65 -1.23
C GLY A 16 -17.59 9.17 -1.36
N THR A 17 -17.91 8.35 -0.36
CA THR A 17 -17.67 6.91 -0.39
C THR A 17 -18.41 6.22 -1.54
N GLU A 18 -19.67 6.59 -1.78
CA GLU A 18 -20.45 6.05 -2.90
C GLU A 18 -19.83 6.39 -4.26
N ASN A 19 -19.38 7.64 -4.42
CA ASN A 19 -18.64 8.07 -5.60
C ASN A 19 -17.34 7.27 -5.77
N ASP A 20 -16.55 7.13 -4.70
CA ASP A 20 -15.29 6.39 -4.75
C ASP A 20 -15.50 4.93 -5.16
N ILE A 21 -16.53 4.27 -4.61
CA ILE A 21 -16.92 2.91 -5.01
C ILE A 21 -17.31 2.87 -6.49
N HIS A 22 -18.11 3.82 -6.96
CA HIS A 22 -18.56 3.84 -8.36
C HIS A 22 -17.38 3.98 -9.34
N ILE A 23 -16.47 4.92 -9.07
CA ILE A 23 -15.30 5.19 -9.90
C ILE A 23 -14.32 4.02 -9.85
N THR A 24 -13.95 3.55 -8.66
CA THR A 24 -12.91 2.53 -8.50
C THR A 24 -13.32 1.14 -9.00
N ARG A 25 -14.61 0.81 -9.01
CA ARG A 25 -15.11 -0.47 -9.56
C ARG A 25 -14.90 -0.64 -11.06
N THR A 26 -14.81 0.48 -11.79
CA THR A 26 -14.67 0.48 -13.25
C THR A 26 -13.30 0.97 -13.70
N ALA A 27 -12.50 1.51 -12.78
CA ALA A 27 -11.18 1.99 -13.07
C ALA A 27 -10.25 0.85 -13.50
N SER A 28 -9.54 1.09 -14.60
CA SER A 28 -8.43 0.24 -15.05
C SER A 28 -7.15 1.04 -14.96
N TYR A 29 -6.14 0.44 -14.33
CA TYR A 29 -4.81 1.05 -14.18
C TYR A 29 -3.80 0.25 -15.00
N ALA A 30 -2.96 0.96 -15.75
CA ALA A 30 -1.85 0.39 -16.53
C ALA A 30 -0.67 0.05 -15.60
N LEU A 31 -0.87 -0.95 -14.74
CA LEU A 31 0.15 -1.39 -13.78
C LEU A 31 1.43 -1.86 -14.48
N GLU A 32 1.27 -2.41 -15.68
CA GLU A 32 2.34 -2.88 -16.55
C GLU A 32 3.31 -1.75 -16.98
N GLU A 33 2.85 -0.50 -16.94
CA GLU A 33 3.64 0.67 -17.30
C GLU A 33 4.40 1.26 -16.10
N MET A 34 4.17 0.78 -14.87
CA MET A 34 4.90 1.27 -13.69
C MET A 34 6.37 0.88 -13.74
N ARG A 35 7.25 1.89 -13.83
CA ARG A 35 8.71 1.71 -13.90
C ARG A 35 9.43 1.82 -12.57
N VAL A 36 8.76 2.32 -11.54
CA VAL A 36 9.35 2.45 -10.19
C VAL A 36 9.28 1.12 -9.45
N PRO A 37 10.19 0.86 -8.48
CA PRO A 37 10.05 -0.22 -7.53
C PRO A 37 8.73 -0.10 -6.76
N VAL A 38 8.02 -1.21 -6.57
CA VAL A 38 6.74 -1.25 -5.83
C VAL A 38 6.80 -2.32 -4.75
N LEU A 39 6.50 -1.95 -3.50
CA LEU A 39 6.28 -2.91 -2.43
C LEU A 39 4.77 -3.10 -2.21
N VAL A 40 4.31 -4.33 -2.43
CA VAL A 40 2.94 -4.76 -2.10
C VAL A 40 2.96 -5.33 -0.69
N VAL A 41 2.23 -4.73 0.25
CA VAL A 41 2.05 -5.26 1.61
C VAL A 41 0.68 -5.90 1.69
N HIS A 42 0.60 -7.18 2.02
CA HIS A 42 -0.68 -7.89 2.03
C HIS A 42 -0.79 -8.88 3.20
N GLY A 43 -1.86 -8.75 3.98
CA GLY A 43 -2.21 -9.69 5.04
C GLY A 43 -2.77 -11.00 4.49
N THR A 44 -2.41 -12.15 5.08
CA THR A 44 -2.89 -13.47 4.60
C THR A 44 -4.35 -13.75 4.93
N GLU A 45 -4.92 -13.05 5.90
CA GLU A 45 -6.28 -13.25 6.43
C GLU A 45 -7.19 -12.05 6.16
N ASP A 46 -6.84 -11.19 5.18
CA ASP A 46 -7.67 -10.03 4.83
C ASP A 46 -9.04 -10.48 4.25
N PRO A 47 -10.16 -10.18 4.95
CA PRO A 47 -11.49 -10.58 4.51
C PRO A 47 -12.06 -9.69 3.40
N LEU A 48 -11.46 -8.51 3.17
CA LEU A 48 -11.93 -7.52 2.20
C LEU A 48 -11.14 -7.60 0.89
N ALA A 49 -9.84 -7.88 0.96
CA ALA A 49 -8.99 -8.14 -0.20
C ALA A 49 -8.43 -9.56 -0.09
N ASN A 50 -8.96 -10.52 -0.83
CA ASN A 50 -8.51 -11.91 -0.72
C ASN A 50 -7.04 -12.07 -1.14
N TYR A 51 -6.18 -12.50 -0.21
CA TYR A 51 -4.74 -12.66 -0.44
C TYR A 51 -4.41 -13.56 -1.64
N ALA A 52 -5.02 -14.74 -1.71
CA ALA A 52 -4.72 -15.74 -2.75
C ALA A 52 -5.15 -15.26 -4.15
N ALA A 53 -6.22 -14.47 -4.24
CA ALA A 53 -6.70 -13.91 -5.50
C ALA A 53 -5.92 -12.66 -5.91
N ASN A 54 -5.54 -11.79 -4.96
CA ASN A 54 -5.03 -10.46 -5.26
C ASN A 54 -3.50 -10.39 -5.31
N ALA A 55 -2.79 -10.97 -4.32
CA ALA A 55 -1.34 -10.84 -4.24
C ALA A 55 -0.62 -11.36 -5.52
N PRO A 56 -0.98 -12.52 -6.10
CA PRO A 56 -0.38 -12.98 -7.35
C PRO A 56 -0.66 -12.06 -8.55
N GLN A 57 -1.80 -11.36 -8.57
CA GLN A 57 -2.14 -10.46 -9.68
C GLN A 57 -1.19 -9.27 -9.72
N TYR A 58 -0.85 -8.69 -8.56
CA TYR A 58 0.12 -7.60 -8.49
C TYR A 58 1.50 -8.06 -8.96
N MET A 59 1.96 -9.22 -8.48
CA MET A 59 3.26 -9.77 -8.89
C MET A 59 3.34 -10.14 -10.38
N ARG A 60 2.21 -10.42 -11.02
CA ARG A 60 2.16 -10.69 -12.47
C ARG A 60 2.11 -9.44 -13.33
N ARG A 61 1.49 -8.37 -12.85
CA ARG A 61 1.21 -7.15 -13.63
C ARG A 61 2.25 -6.04 -13.41
N LEU A 62 2.82 -5.95 -12.21
CA LEU A 62 3.81 -4.93 -11.87
C LEU A 62 5.23 -5.45 -12.17
N PRO A 63 5.98 -4.83 -13.10
CA PRO A 63 7.29 -5.35 -13.51
C PRO A 63 8.34 -5.41 -12.39
N ASN A 64 8.28 -4.44 -11.47
CA ASN A 64 9.28 -4.24 -10.41
C ASN A 64 8.64 -4.38 -9.01
N ALA A 65 7.67 -5.29 -8.88
CA ALA A 65 7.00 -5.52 -7.61
C ALA A 65 7.77 -6.51 -6.72
N GLU A 66 7.72 -6.22 -5.43
CA GLU A 66 8.05 -7.13 -4.34
C GLU A 66 6.82 -7.32 -3.45
N LEU A 67 6.70 -8.49 -2.82
CA LEU A 67 5.57 -8.82 -1.94
C LEU A 67 6.06 -9.00 -0.50
N LEU A 68 5.53 -8.19 0.41
CA LEU A 68 5.62 -8.38 1.85
C LEU A 68 4.34 -9.04 2.36
N THR A 69 4.38 -10.36 2.49
CA THR A 69 3.29 -11.15 3.08
C THR A 69 3.28 -11.00 4.59
N VAL A 70 2.15 -10.56 5.15
CA VAL A 70 1.94 -10.44 6.59
C VAL A 70 1.10 -11.62 7.07
N ALA A 71 1.75 -12.65 7.60
CA ALA A 71 1.08 -13.83 8.15
C ALA A 71 0.14 -13.44 9.30
N GLY A 72 -1.10 -13.95 9.28
CA GLY A 72 -2.16 -13.57 10.24
C GLY A 72 -2.66 -12.13 10.09
N GLY A 73 -2.17 -11.38 9.09
CA GLY A 73 -2.58 -10.01 8.85
C GLY A 73 -3.97 -9.95 8.19
N GLU A 74 -4.85 -9.14 8.74
CA GLU A 74 -6.13 -8.76 8.11
C GLU A 74 -6.00 -7.44 7.33
N HIS A 75 -7.13 -6.82 6.96
CA HIS A 75 -7.18 -5.60 6.15
C HIS A 75 -6.33 -4.43 6.68
N VAL A 76 -6.21 -4.32 8.01
CA VAL A 76 -5.47 -3.25 8.69
C VAL A 76 -4.10 -3.71 9.19
N ALA A 77 -3.48 -4.69 8.51
CA ALA A 77 -2.18 -5.27 8.86
C ALA A 77 -1.06 -4.24 9.07
N ILE A 78 -1.09 -3.11 8.35
CA ILE A 78 -0.13 -2.01 8.54
C ILE A 78 -0.12 -1.43 9.97
N PHE A 79 -1.25 -1.55 10.68
CA PHE A 79 -1.39 -1.10 12.06
C PHE A 79 -1.23 -2.24 13.06
N THR A 80 -1.87 -3.39 12.83
CA THR A 80 -1.83 -4.52 13.77
C THR A 80 -0.47 -5.21 13.79
N HIS A 81 0.24 -5.21 12.67
CA HIS A 81 1.58 -5.79 12.51
C HIS A 81 2.63 -4.70 12.23
N ARG A 82 2.43 -3.50 12.80
CA ARG A 82 3.21 -2.28 12.50
C ARG A 82 4.72 -2.49 12.57
N ALA A 83 5.24 -3.21 13.57
CA ALA A 83 6.68 -3.40 13.71
C ALA A 83 7.26 -4.21 12.53
N PHE A 84 6.58 -5.29 12.16
CA PHE A 84 6.95 -6.13 11.02
C PHE A 84 6.86 -5.36 9.70
N VAL A 85 5.73 -4.69 9.46
CA VAL A 85 5.52 -3.90 8.24
C VAL A 85 6.52 -2.75 8.13
N ARG A 86 6.77 -2.04 9.24
CA ARG A 86 7.78 -0.97 9.27
C ARG A 86 9.16 -1.47 8.86
N ASN A 87 9.59 -2.61 9.40
CA ASN A 87 10.91 -3.16 9.06
C ASN A 87 11.00 -3.54 7.58
N GLY A 88 9.96 -4.16 7.03
CA GLY A 88 9.91 -4.50 5.60
C GLY A 88 9.92 -3.27 4.69
N VAL A 89 9.15 -2.23 5.05
CA VAL A 89 9.17 -0.95 4.32
C VAL A 89 10.55 -0.29 4.42
N THR A 90 11.17 -0.24 5.59
CA THR A 90 12.52 0.34 5.75
C THR A 90 13.53 -0.39 4.86
N ALA A 91 13.55 -1.73 4.89
CA ALA A 91 14.46 -2.53 4.08
C ALA A 91 14.26 -2.28 2.58
N PHE A 92 13.01 -2.23 2.12
CA PHE A 92 12.69 -1.90 0.73
C PHE A 92 13.17 -0.50 0.34
N MET A 93 12.97 0.50 1.21
CA MET A 93 13.40 1.87 0.96
C MET A 93 14.93 1.97 0.89
N GLU A 94 15.64 1.33 1.80
CA GLU A 94 17.10 1.27 1.81
C GLU A 94 17.66 0.50 0.60
N GLN A 95 16.95 -0.52 0.11
CA GLN A 95 17.38 -1.28 -1.06
C GLN A 95 17.26 -0.48 -2.35
N HIS A 96 16.17 0.26 -2.53
CA HIS A 96 15.83 0.88 -3.82
C HIS A 96 16.09 2.38 -3.91
N PHE A 97 16.32 3.04 -2.78
CA PHE A 97 16.43 4.49 -2.76
C PHE A 97 17.63 4.96 -1.93
N SER A 98 18.23 6.06 -2.37
CA SER A 98 19.28 6.79 -1.67
C SER A 98 18.76 8.15 -1.23
N THR A 99 19.16 8.57 -0.03
CA THR A 99 18.92 9.95 0.41
C THR A 99 20.01 10.84 -0.16
N VAL A 100 19.62 11.80 -1.00
CA VAL A 100 20.50 12.90 -1.39
C VAL A 100 20.22 14.06 -0.44
N VAL A 101 21.21 14.40 0.39
CA VAL A 101 21.16 15.59 1.24
C VAL A 101 21.82 16.74 0.48
N THR A 102 21.02 17.72 0.09
CA THR A 102 21.53 19.03 -0.36
C THR A 102 21.39 20.03 0.78
N ALA A 103 22.19 21.11 0.75
CA ALA A 103 22.33 22.10 1.82
C ALA A 103 21.03 22.78 2.31
N SER A 104 19.87 22.45 1.72
CA SER A 104 18.56 23.01 2.08
C SER A 104 17.40 22.00 2.03
N ASN A 105 17.61 20.73 1.64
CA ASN A 105 16.53 19.74 1.55
C ASN A 105 17.05 18.29 1.42
N GLN A 106 16.28 17.35 2.00
CA GLN A 106 16.43 15.91 1.76
C GLN A 106 15.49 15.46 0.64
N ARG A 107 16.04 14.74 -0.35
CA ARG A 107 15.25 14.11 -1.42
C ARG A 107 15.66 12.66 -1.57
N LEU A 108 14.67 11.78 -1.70
CA LEU A 108 14.88 10.39 -2.08
C LEU A 108 15.08 10.29 -3.60
N VAL A 109 16.08 9.53 -4.02
CA VAL A 109 16.35 9.23 -5.44
C VAL A 109 16.45 7.72 -5.59
N LEU A 110 15.89 7.19 -6.67
CA LEU A 110 16.05 5.77 -7.03
C LEU A 110 17.55 5.46 -7.20
N LYS A 111 17.97 4.29 -6.73
CA LYS A 111 19.31 3.79 -6.95
C LYS A 111 19.53 3.34 -8.39
#